data_AF-A0A0C2MP45-F1
#
_entry.id   AF-A0A0C2MP45-F1
#
_cell.length_a   1.000
_cell.length_b   1.000
_cell.length_c   1.000
_cell.angle_alpha   90.00
_cell.angle_beta   90.00
_cell.angle_gamma   90.00
#
_symmetry.space_group_name_H-M   'P 1'
#
loop_
_entity.id
_entity.type
_entity.pdbx_description
1 polymer ?
#
loop_
_entity_poly.entity_id
_entity_poly.type
_entity_poly.pdbx_seq_one_letter_code
_entity_poly.pdbx_strand_id
1 'polypeptide(L)'
;MVKTKYFLLVDDDNFFTGQTKIEKLVSILESTNANFVGGDLPVIKKYCSFFGKFTLIRNNKTGKVRILHENGVYFENILNFKYCYRVDVILNFFVARKDEVMKFGGWNDELIVAEHKDFFLRMLQHNVRVIFCADIRIGHNQISDRLRRLRSKIQKGNSHKMRMMNNLHHIDYRSAV
;
A
#
# COMPACT_ATOMS: atom_id res chain seq x y z
N MET A 1 -0.97 22.38 1.50
CA MET A 1 -0.04 21.48 2.20
C MET A 1 -0.66 21.03 3.52
N VAL A 2 -0.49 19.76 3.91
CA VAL A 2 -1.03 19.21 5.17
C VAL A 2 -0.33 19.86 6.37
N LYS A 3 -1.12 20.39 7.32
CA LYS A 3 -0.60 21.11 8.50
C LYS A 3 -0.52 20.26 9.76
N THR A 4 -1.16 19.10 9.78
CA THR A 4 -1.24 18.19 10.93
C THR A 4 -0.04 17.26 11.04
N LYS A 5 0.19 16.71 12.24
CA LYS A 5 1.23 15.69 12.52
C LYS A 5 1.06 14.43 11.66
N TYR A 6 -0.18 14.03 11.44
CA TYR A 6 -0.55 12.89 10.61
C TYR A 6 -1.28 13.35 9.34
N PHE A 7 -1.26 12.50 8.33
CA PHE A 7 -2.20 12.57 7.22
C PHE A 7 -2.90 11.21 7.07
N LEU A 8 -4.10 11.25 6.49
CA LEU A 8 -4.80 10.08 5.99
C LEU A 8 -4.70 10.12 4.46
N LEU A 9 -4.19 9.05 3.85
CA LEU A 9 -4.33 8.83 2.41
C LEU A 9 -5.61 8.04 2.14
N VAL A 10 -6.39 8.49 1.17
CA VAL A 10 -7.62 7.85 0.72
C VAL A 10 -7.85 8.19 -0.76
N ASP A 11 -8.32 7.22 -1.54
CA ASP A 11 -8.67 7.44 -2.96
C ASP A 11 -10.00 8.22 -3.09
N ASP A 12 -10.17 8.93 -4.20
CA ASP A 12 -11.32 9.80 -4.50
C ASP A 12 -12.65 9.04 -4.72
N ASP A 13 -12.58 7.72 -4.74
CA ASP A 13 -13.70 6.81 -4.97
C ASP A 13 -14.01 5.94 -3.75
N ASN A 14 -13.39 6.27 -2.62
CA ASN A 14 -13.65 5.66 -1.32
C ASN A 14 -14.66 6.49 -0.51
N PHE A 15 -15.38 5.84 0.40
CA PHE A 15 -16.31 6.51 1.30
C PHE A 15 -16.28 5.90 2.70
N PHE A 16 -16.47 6.73 3.73
CA PHE A 16 -16.41 6.27 5.11
C PHE A 16 -17.70 5.53 5.50
N THR A 17 -17.54 4.51 6.33
CA THR A 17 -18.63 3.69 6.88
C THR A 17 -18.50 3.61 8.39
N GLY A 18 -19.45 2.94 9.06
CA GLY A 18 -19.33 2.64 10.49
C GLY A 18 -18.08 1.83 10.87
N GLN A 19 -17.45 1.15 9.91
CA GLN A 19 -16.22 0.37 10.07
C GLN A 19 -14.94 1.18 9.84
N THR A 20 -15.04 2.44 9.40
CA THR A 20 -13.89 3.30 9.11
C THR A 20 -13.39 3.97 10.39
N LYS A 21 -12.70 3.21 11.24
CA LYS A 21 -12.17 3.64 12.55
C LYS A 21 -10.79 4.29 12.44
N ILE A 22 -10.72 5.52 11.91
CA ILE A 22 -9.44 6.26 11.70
C ILE A 22 -8.72 6.49 13.03
N GLU A 23 -9.46 6.77 14.10
CA GLU A 23 -8.95 6.93 15.45
C GLU A 23 -8.19 5.69 15.95
N LYS A 24 -8.64 4.49 15.56
CA LYS A 24 -7.95 3.24 15.87
C LYS A 24 -6.63 3.13 15.10
N LEU A 25 -6.61 3.55 13.83
CA LEU A 25 -5.36 3.59 13.04
C LEU A 25 -4.33 4.51 13.69
N VAL A 26 -4.73 5.70 14.14
CA VAL A 26 -3.85 6.66 14.82
C VAL A 26 -3.38 6.11 16.18
N SER A 27 -4.27 5.47 16.95
CA SER A 27 -3.91 4.83 18.22
C SER A 27 -2.79 3.79 18.03
N ILE A 28 -2.93 2.91 17.02
CA ILE A 28 -1.90 1.92 16.66
C ILE A 28 -0.59 2.59 16.24
N LEU A 29 -0.67 3.66 15.43
CA LEU A 29 0.51 4.40 14.97
C LEU A 29 1.29 5.04 16.15
N GLU A 30 0.58 5.51 17.18
CA GLU A 30 1.19 6.09 18.38
C GLU A 30 1.70 5.05 19.38
N SER A 31 1.00 3.92 19.52
CA SER A 31 1.35 2.88 20.51
C SER A 31 2.35 1.84 19.99
N THR A 32 2.74 1.94 18.72
CA THR A 32 3.71 1.05 18.08
C THR A 32 4.81 1.87 17.41
N ASN A 33 5.81 1.20 16.85
CA ASN A 33 6.83 1.84 16.02
C ASN A 33 6.50 1.76 14.53
N ALA A 34 5.21 1.70 14.18
CA ALA A 34 4.77 1.78 12.80
C ALA A 34 5.00 3.18 12.20
N ASN A 35 5.34 3.21 10.93
CA ASN A 35 5.36 4.39 10.08
C ASN A 35 4.03 4.55 9.33
N PHE A 36 3.39 3.42 8.99
CA PHE A 36 2.15 3.36 8.23
C PHE A 36 1.17 2.38 8.88
N VAL A 37 -0.08 2.80 9.07
CA VAL A 37 -1.16 1.92 9.56
C VAL A 37 -2.37 2.12 8.67
N GLY A 38 -2.85 1.05 8.03
CA GLY A 38 -4.01 1.12 7.14
C GLY A 38 -5.02 0.02 7.33
N GLY A 39 -6.11 0.15 6.59
CA GLY A 39 -7.25 -0.77 6.64
C GLY A 39 -7.49 -1.49 5.32
N ASP A 40 -8.64 -2.16 5.25
CA ASP A 40 -9.06 -3.00 4.13
C ASP A 40 -10.20 -2.32 3.32
N LEU A 41 -10.31 -2.66 2.03
CA LEU A 41 -11.51 -2.36 1.23
C LEU A 41 -12.46 -3.57 1.28
N PRO A 42 -13.77 -3.39 1.57
CA PRO A 42 -14.75 -4.44 1.47
C PRO A 42 -14.98 -4.74 -0.01
N VAL A 43 -14.48 -5.89 -0.48
CA VAL A 43 -14.87 -6.40 -1.79
C VAL A 43 -16.13 -7.23 -1.61
N ILE A 44 -17.16 -6.96 -2.41
CA ILE A 44 -18.37 -7.77 -2.46
C ILE A 44 -17.95 -9.24 -2.70
N LYS A 45 -18.13 -10.08 -1.68
CA LYS A 45 -17.93 -11.55 -1.65
C LYS A 45 -16.49 -12.11 -1.61
N LYS A 46 -15.41 -11.33 -1.49
CA LYS A 46 -14.05 -11.87 -1.20
C LYS A 46 -13.27 -10.95 -0.28
N TYR A 47 -12.46 -11.53 0.60
CA TYR A 47 -11.41 -10.81 1.32
C TYR A 47 -10.17 -10.66 0.43
N CYS A 48 -9.33 -9.69 0.78
CA CYS A 48 -7.98 -9.42 0.27
C CYS A 48 -7.90 -8.36 -0.83
N SER A 49 -8.01 -7.13 -0.36
CA SER A 49 -7.58 -5.96 -1.10
C SER A 49 -6.09 -5.71 -0.86
N PHE A 50 -5.33 -5.50 -1.94
CA PHE A 50 -3.88 -5.26 -2.03
C PHE A 50 -3.12 -5.04 -0.71
N PHE A 51 -2.75 -6.13 -0.02
CA PHE A 51 -1.83 -6.11 1.11
C PHE A 51 -0.98 -7.37 1.10
N GLY A 52 0.25 -7.32 1.61
CA GLY A 52 1.05 -8.54 1.69
C GLY A 52 2.54 -8.32 1.86
N LYS A 53 3.32 -9.34 1.50
CA LYS A 53 4.78 -9.29 1.48
C LYS A 53 5.33 -9.05 0.08
N PHE A 54 6.50 -8.42 0.02
CA PHE A 54 7.33 -8.37 -1.17
C PHE A 54 8.56 -9.25 -1.01
N THR A 55 8.65 -10.29 -1.83
CA THR A 55 9.83 -11.17 -1.88
C THR A 55 10.68 -10.83 -3.10
N LEU A 56 11.91 -10.35 -2.88
CA LEU A 56 12.88 -10.14 -3.96
C LEU A 56 13.47 -11.48 -4.40
N ILE A 57 13.43 -11.73 -5.71
CA ILE A 57 14.01 -12.93 -6.31
C ILE A 57 15.02 -12.50 -7.36
N ARG A 58 16.30 -12.79 -7.10
CA ARG A 58 17.39 -12.56 -8.05
C ARG A 58 17.72 -13.85 -8.80
N ASN A 59 17.73 -13.78 -10.12
CA ASN A 59 18.23 -14.85 -10.95
C ASN A 59 19.76 -14.77 -11.04
N ASN A 60 20.45 -15.73 -10.43
CA ASN A 60 21.91 -15.73 -10.33
C ASN A 60 22.63 -15.88 -11.68
N LYS A 61 21.98 -16.43 -12.72
CA LYS A 61 22.57 -16.59 -14.06
C LYS A 61 22.45 -15.34 -14.92
N THR A 62 21.33 -14.64 -14.81
CA THR A 62 21.01 -13.51 -15.70
C THR A 62 21.10 -12.15 -15.02
N GLY A 63 21.32 -12.12 -13.70
CA GLY A 63 21.29 -10.91 -12.87
C GLY A 63 19.89 -10.30 -12.71
N LYS A 64 18.86 -10.84 -13.39
CA LYS A 64 17.51 -10.30 -13.40
C LYS A 64 16.89 -10.35 -12.01
N VAL A 65 16.32 -9.23 -11.57
CA VAL A 65 15.60 -9.10 -10.31
C VAL A 65 14.11 -9.02 -10.59
N ARG A 66 13.32 -9.83 -9.89
CA ARG A 66 11.86 -9.75 -9.87
C ARG A 66 11.36 -9.62 -8.44
N ILE A 67 10.16 -9.06 -8.29
CA ILE A 67 9.46 -9.02 -7.01
C ILE A 67 8.22 -9.88 -7.09
N LEU A 68 8.04 -10.74 -6.10
CA LEU A 68 6.80 -11.47 -5.88
C LEU A 68 5.99 -10.71 -4.83
N HIS A 69 4.81 -10.21 -5.23
CA HIS A 69 3.79 -9.74 -4.30
C HIS A 69 2.96 -10.93 -3.82
N GLU A 70 3.15 -11.31 -2.57
CA GLU A 70 2.41 -12.37 -1.89
C GLU A 70 1.24 -11.76 -1.13
N ASN A 71 0.12 -11.59 -1.85
CA ASN A 71 -1.06 -10.94 -1.29
C ASN A 71 -1.68 -11.81 -0.18
N GLY A 72 -2.12 -11.19 0.91
CA GLY A 72 -2.66 -11.90 2.06
C GLY A 72 -1.61 -12.43 3.04
N VAL A 73 -0.32 -12.41 2.69
CA VAL A 73 0.75 -12.94 3.54
C VAL A 73 1.27 -11.84 4.47
N TYR A 74 1.44 -12.16 5.75
CA TYR A 74 1.95 -11.23 6.78
C TYR A 74 3.08 -11.83 7.60
N PHE A 75 3.88 -10.98 8.25
CA PHE A 75 5.04 -11.40 9.05
C PHE A 75 4.62 -11.88 10.43
N GLU A 76 3.81 -11.09 11.12
CA GLU A 76 3.40 -11.32 12.49
C GLU A 76 2.08 -10.60 12.81
N ASN A 77 1.42 -11.06 13.87
CA ASN A 77 0.30 -10.32 14.47
C ASN A 77 0.85 -9.16 15.30
N ILE A 78 0.10 -8.05 15.35
CA ILE A 78 0.46 -6.93 16.21
C ILE A 78 -0.09 -7.18 17.62
N LEU A 79 0.80 -7.17 18.61
CA LEU A 79 0.44 -7.37 20.02
C LEU A 79 -0.65 -6.38 20.45
N ASN A 80 -1.66 -6.86 21.17
CA ASN A 80 -2.82 -6.10 21.65
C ASN A 80 -3.77 -5.56 20.56
N PHE A 81 -3.48 -5.75 19.28
CA PHE A 81 -4.32 -5.29 18.18
C PHE A 81 -4.80 -6.46 17.32
N LYS A 82 -5.96 -7.02 17.70
CA LYS A 82 -6.60 -8.10 16.95
C LYS A 82 -6.87 -7.66 15.51
N TYR A 83 -6.66 -8.60 14.57
CA TYR A 83 -6.82 -8.41 13.12
C TYR A 83 -5.84 -7.42 12.49
N CYS A 84 -4.79 -7.02 13.20
CA CYS A 84 -3.72 -6.19 12.67
C CYS A 84 -2.44 -7.01 12.48
N TYR A 85 -1.77 -6.80 11.36
CA TYR A 85 -0.67 -7.63 10.89
C TYR A 85 0.47 -6.77 10.33
N ARG A 86 1.71 -7.21 10.55
CA ARG A 86 2.90 -6.60 9.93
C ARG A 86 3.01 -7.08 8.47
N VAL A 87 3.10 -6.15 7.52
CA VAL A 87 3.13 -6.42 6.07
C VAL A 87 4.12 -5.49 5.37
N ASP A 88 4.42 -5.66 4.08
CA ASP A 88 5.27 -4.72 3.32
C ASP A 88 4.46 -3.66 2.58
N VAL A 89 3.21 -3.97 2.26
CA VAL A 89 2.37 -3.15 1.41
C VAL A 89 0.91 -3.21 1.86
N ILE A 90 0.21 -2.08 1.73
CA ILE A 90 -1.21 -1.87 2.03
C ILE A 90 -1.77 -0.87 1.03
N LEU A 91 -3.06 -0.90 0.74
CA LEU A 91 -3.76 0.06 -0.12
C LEU A 91 -3.53 1.54 0.21
N ASN A 92 -3.96 2.42 -0.69
CA ASN A 92 -4.16 3.86 -0.46
C ASN A 92 -5.32 4.15 0.53
N PHE A 93 -5.29 3.50 1.70
CA PHE A 93 -6.13 3.78 2.86
C PHE A 93 -5.30 3.58 4.13
N PHE A 94 -4.52 4.60 4.50
CA PHE A 94 -3.64 4.54 5.66
C PHE A 94 -3.39 5.89 6.30
N VAL A 95 -3.04 5.86 7.59
CA VAL A 95 -2.48 7.01 8.31
C VAL A 95 -0.96 6.87 8.44
N ALA A 96 -0.25 7.99 8.36
CA ALA A 96 1.19 8.04 8.55
C ALA A 96 1.62 9.38 9.15
N ARG A 97 2.82 9.40 9.73
CA ARG A 97 3.47 10.65 10.18
C ARG A 97 3.95 11.42 8.97
N LYS A 98 3.47 12.66 8.81
CA LYS A 98 3.78 13.50 7.65
C LYS A 98 5.30 13.67 7.49
N ASP A 99 6.02 13.97 8.56
CA ASP A 99 7.45 14.26 8.50
C ASP A 99 8.29 13.02 8.13
N GLU A 100 7.86 11.80 8.49
CA GLU A 100 8.54 10.57 8.08
C GLU A 100 8.40 10.34 6.57
N VAL A 101 7.20 10.51 6.03
CA VAL A 101 6.96 10.36 4.58
C VAL A 101 7.76 11.38 3.77
N MET A 102 7.84 12.62 4.26
CA MET A 102 8.68 13.66 3.63
C MET A 102 10.18 13.30 3.73
N LYS A 103 10.64 12.75 4.85
CA LYS A 103 12.02 12.29 5.01
C LYS A 103 12.39 11.19 4.01
N PHE A 104 11.43 10.36 3.61
CA PHE A 104 11.62 9.30 2.61
C PHE A 104 11.38 9.77 1.16
N GLY A 105 11.21 11.07 0.93
CA GLY A 105 11.07 11.66 -0.40
C GLY A 105 9.66 11.55 -1.00
N GLY A 106 8.65 11.10 -0.24
CA GLY A 106 7.26 11.08 -0.68
C GLY A 106 6.98 10.23 -1.94
N TRP A 107 6.06 10.71 -2.77
CA TRP A 107 5.68 10.08 -4.04
C TRP A 107 6.61 10.51 -5.17
N ASN A 108 6.77 9.63 -6.15
CA ASN A 108 7.53 9.94 -7.34
C ASN A 108 6.62 10.68 -8.35
N ASP A 109 6.86 11.97 -8.54
CA ASP A 109 6.07 12.84 -9.43
C ASP A 109 6.09 12.41 -10.90
N GLU A 110 7.01 11.51 -11.26
CA GLU A 110 7.07 10.90 -12.59
C GLU A 110 6.04 9.79 -12.85
N LEU A 111 5.34 9.31 -11.80
CA LEU A 111 4.34 8.26 -11.85
C LEU A 111 2.95 8.84 -11.55
N ILE A 112 2.09 8.89 -12.56
CA ILE A 112 0.71 9.38 -12.43
C ILE A 112 -0.24 8.25 -12.01
N VAL A 113 0.14 7.00 -12.32
CA VAL A 113 -0.52 5.77 -11.87
C VAL A 113 0.55 4.72 -11.55
N ALA A 114 0.21 3.65 -10.81
CA ALA A 114 1.15 2.63 -10.31
C ALA A 114 2.14 3.10 -9.22
N GLU A 115 1.99 4.34 -8.77
CA GLU A 115 2.74 5.03 -7.73
C GLU A 115 2.64 4.36 -6.36
N HIS A 116 1.49 3.76 -6.02
CA HIS A 116 1.31 3.06 -4.76
C HIS A 116 2.32 1.92 -4.57
N LYS A 117 2.55 1.09 -5.60
CA LYS A 117 3.56 0.03 -5.56
C LYS A 117 4.96 0.60 -5.42
N ASP A 118 5.28 1.60 -6.24
CA ASP A 118 6.57 2.29 -6.19
C ASP A 118 6.87 2.84 -4.78
N PHE A 119 5.86 3.48 -4.18
CA PHE A 119 5.95 4.06 -2.86
C PHE A 119 6.42 3.03 -1.83
N PHE A 120 5.68 1.92 -1.65
CA PHE A 120 6.07 0.91 -0.66
C PHE A 120 7.38 0.21 -0.99
N LEU A 121 7.69 -0.02 -2.27
CA LEU A 121 8.99 -0.57 -2.68
C LEU A 121 10.17 0.31 -2.26
N ARG A 122 10.05 1.63 -2.42
CA ARG A 122 11.07 2.57 -1.95
C ARG A 122 11.09 2.65 -0.43
N MET A 123 9.92 2.65 0.22
CA MET A 123 9.85 2.69 1.69
C MET A 123 10.53 1.46 2.33
N LEU A 124 10.49 0.28 1.71
CA LEU A 124 11.22 -0.89 2.20
C LEU A 124 12.73 -0.66 2.33
N GLN A 125 13.32 0.19 1.48
CA GLN A 125 14.74 0.54 1.56
C GLN A 125 15.07 1.39 2.80
N HIS A 126 14.05 1.95 3.45
CA HIS A 126 14.17 2.76 4.66
C HIS A 126 13.77 2.00 5.94
N ASN A 127 13.63 0.67 5.88
CA ASN A 127 13.25 -0.19 7.01
C ASN A 127 11.95 0.24 7.71
N VAL A 128 10.99 0.76 6.93
CA VAL A 128 9.71 1.21 7.50
C VAL A 128 8.88 0.06 8.04
N ARG A 129 8.05 0.36 9.04
CA ARG A 129 7.05 -0.53 9.59
C ARG A 129 5.64 -0.16 9.13
N VAL A 130 5.06 -1.02 8.31
CA VAL A 130 3.68 -1.00 7.80
C VAL A 130 2.84 -2.02 8.55
N ILE A 131 1.68 -1.58 9.02
CA ILE A 131 0.65 -2.40 9.67
C ILE A 131 -0.63 -2.35 8.85
N PHE A 132 -1.23 -3.51 8.60
CA PHE A 132 -2.53 -3.68 7.98
C PHE A 132 -3.55 -4.16 9.02
N CYS A 133 -4.74 -3.57 9.07
CA CYS A 133 -5.82 -3.98 9.97
C CYS A 133 -7.10 -4.37 9.22
N ALA A 134 -7.45 -5.65 9.25
CA ALA A 134 -8.57 -6.22 8.48
C ALA A 134 -9.97 -5.86 9.02
N ASP A 135 -10.05 -5.35 10.26
CA ASP A 135 -11.29 -4.94 10.91
C ASP A 135 -11.61 -3.44 10.76
N ILE A 136 -10.67 -2.66 10.20
CA ILE A 136 -10.88 -1.25 9.86
C ILE A 136 -11.08 -1.18 8.35
N ARG A 137 -12.27 -0.76 7.92
CA ARG A 137 -12.67 -0.86 6.51
C ARG A 137 -13.19 0.47 5.97
N ILE A 138 -12.96 0.70 4.68
CA ILE A 138 -13.48 1.86 3.96
C ILE A 138 -14.29 1.42 2.75
N GLY A 139 -15.46 2.01 2.49
CA GLY A 139 -16.26 1.66 1.32
C GLY A 139 -15.57 2.08 0.02
N HIS A 140 -15.86 1.35 -1.07
CA HIS A 140 -15.33 1.63 -2.41
C HIS A 140 -16.47 1.71 -3.41
N ASN A 141 -16.50 2.77 -4.23
CA ASN A 141 -17.47 2.92 -5.30
C ASN A 141 -16.78 3.42 -6.58
N GLN A 142 -16.11 2.51 -7.28
CA GLN A 142 -15.47 2.84 -8.54
C GLN A 142 -16.49 2.90 -9.68
N ILE A 143 -16.73 4.10 -10.20
CA ILE A 143 -17.55 4.32 -11.41
C ILE A 143 -16.70 4.22 -12.69
N SER A 144 -17.29 3.82 -13.82
CA SER A 144 -16.57 3.80 -15.10
C SER A 144 -16.71 5.14 -15.85
N ASP A 145 -15.84 6.09 -15.54
CA ASP A 145 -15.82 7.41 -16.17
C ASP A 145 -14.66 7.60 -17.17
N ARG A 146 -14.60 8.79 -17.79
CA ARG A 146 -13.53 9.14 -18.75
C ARG A 146 -12.15 9.12 -18.10
N LEU A 147 -12.02 9.57 -16.85
CA LEU A 147 -10.74 9.68 -16.13
C LEU A 147 -10.17 8.30 -15.81
N ARG A 148 -10.97 7.38 -15.28
CA ARG A 148 -10.55 6.00 -14.96
C ARG A 148 -10.23 5.19 -16.20
N ARG A 149 -10.93 5.42 -17.32
CA ARG A 149 -10.54 4.86 -18.63
C ARG A 149 -9.19 5.39 -19.10
N LEU A 150 -8.91 6.69 -18.92
CA LEU A 150 -7.60 7.27 -19.24
C LEU A 150 -6.50 6.69 -18.34
N ARG A 151 -6.73 6.61 -17.02
CA ARG A 151 -5.83 5.96 -16.05
C ARG A 151 -5.50 4.53 -16.48
N SER A 152 -6.50 3.75 -16.87
CA SER A 152 -6.31 2.37 -17.37
C SER A 152 -5.41 2.32 -18.61
N LYS A 153 -5.58 3.25 -19.57
CA LYS A 153 -4.72 3.32 -20.77
C LYS A 153 -3.26 3.61 -20.45
N ILE A 154 -2.98 4.49 -19.48
CA ILE A 154 -1.61 4.87 -19.10
C ILE A 154 -0.96 3.92 -18.07
N GLN A 155 -1.75 3.01 -17.46
CA GLN A 155 -1.31 2.07 -16.42
C GLN A 155 -0.14 1.19 -16.87
N LYS A 156 -0.20 0.64 -18.09
CA LYS A 156 0.86 -0.24 -18.61
C LYS A 156 2.19 0.51 -18.75
N GLY A 157 2.14 1.74 -19.27
CA GLY A 157 3.32 2.59 -19.46
C GLY A 157 3.96 2.99 -18.13
N ASN A 158 3.16 3.48 -17.18
CA ASN A 158 3.66 3.83 -15.85
C ASN A 158 4.15 2.59 -15.07
N SER A 159 3.48 1.45 -15.19
CA SER A 159 3.95 0.20 -14.56
C SER A 159 5.29 -0.26 -15.14
N HIS A 160 5.56 0.00 -16.42
CA HIS A 160 6.87 -0.24 -17.02
C HIS A 160 7.92 0.76 -16.49
N LYS A 161 7.56 2.06 -16.44
CA LYS A 161 8.41 3.12 -15.90
C LYS A 161 8.83 2.86 -14.46
N MET A 162 7.87 2.54 -13.58
CA MET A 162 8.10 2.15 -12.19
C MET A 162 9.07 0.98 -12.06
N ARG A 163 8.92 -0.06 -12.91
CA ARG A 163 9.85 -1.20 -12.91
C ARG A 163 11.27 -0.77 -13.26
N MET A 164 11.44 0.05 -14.30
CA MET A 164 12.76 0.56 -14.69
C MET A 164 13.41 1.39 -13.57
N MET A 165 12.65 2.28 -12.92
CA MET A 165 13.12 3.10 -11.80
C MET A 165 13.60 2.27 -10.61
N ASN A 166 13.00 1.11 -10.38
CA ASN A 166 13.34 0.22 -9.27
C ASN A 166 14.29 -0.93 -9.69
N ASN A 167 14.87 -0.88 -10.90
CA ASN A 167 15.73 -1.94 -11.47
C ASN A 167 15.06 -3.33 -11.49
N LEU A 168 13.74 -3.37 -11.67
CA LEU A 168 12.92 -4.58 -11.68
C LEU A 168 12.67 -5.06 -13.11
N HIS A 169 12.90 -6.35 -13.33
CA HIS A 169 12.65 -6.99 -14.62
C HIS A 169 11.20 -7.45 -14.72
N HIS A 170 10.65 -7.95 -13.62
CA HIS A 170 9.27 -8.46 -13.57
C HIS A 170 8.66 -8.27 -12.18
N ILE A 171 7.33 -8.21 -12.13
CA ILE A 171 6.57 -8.24 -10.88
C ILE A 171 5.55 -9.38 -11.00
N ASP A 172 5.73 -10.40 -10.16
CA ASP A 172 4.80 -11.51 -10.03
C ASP A 172 3.74 -11.14 -8.98
N TYR A 173 2.49 -11.50 -9.23
CA TYR A 173 1.40 -11.35 -8.27
C TYR A 173 0.84 -12.72 -7.92
N ARG A 174 0.85 -13.05 -6.63
CA ARG A 174 0.21 -14.25 -6.08
C ARG A 174 -1.00 -13.79 -5.28
N SER A 175 -2.19 -14.19 -5.74
CA SER A 175 -3.44 -13.97 -5.00
C SER A 175 -3.39 -14.63 -3.64
N ALA A 176 -4.16 -14.08 -2.69
CA ALA A 176 -4.40 -14.77 -1.42
C ALA A 176 -5.08 -16.11 -1.69
N VAL A 177 -4.62 -17.16 -1.00
CA VAL A 177 -5.21 -18.50 -1.02
C VAL A 177 -6.42 -18.54 -0.10
#